data_AF-A0A2T3FV25-F1
#
_entry.id   AF-A0A2T3FV25-F1
#
_cell.length_a   1.000
_cell.length_b   1.000
_cell.length_c   1.000
_cell.angle_alpha   90.00
_cell.angle_beta   90.00
_cell.angle_gamma   90.00
#
_symmetry.space_group_name_H-M   'P 1'
#
loop_
_entity.id
_entity.type
_entity.pdbx_description
1 polymer ?
#
loop_
_entity_poly.entity_id
_entity_poly.type
_entity_poly.pdbx_seq_one_letter_code
_entity_poly.pdbx_strand_id
1 'polypeptide(L)'
;MSRVRSAAKVAVSENTACYENLANAIILQAVKDYKRALHRLGANPKNRDAMHEKERLERFFHSPWYEALTDLDADRLIEGVQERVLQEAAKRRKKKATGKASG
;
A
#
# COMPACT_ATOMS: atom_id res chain seq x y z
N MET A 1 41.13 20.96 -7.00
CA MET A 1 39.81 21.03 -6.32
C MET A 1 38.65 20.33 -7.08
N SER A 2 38.85 19.67 -8.23
CA SER A 2 37.73 19.18 -9.07
C SER A 2 37.26 17.74 -8.81
N ARG A 3 38.14 16.79 -8.44
CA ARG A 3 37.74 15.38 -8.23
C ARG A 3 36.92 15.13 -6.95
N VAL A 4 37.20 15.85 -5.86
CA VAL A 4 36.53 15.66 -4.56
C VAL A 4 35.06 16.13 -4.62
N ARG A 5 34.78 17.21 -5.36
CA ARG A 5 33.40 17.69 -5.59
C ARG A 5 32.58 16.71 -6.42
N SER A 6 33.23 15.96 -7.30
CA SER A 6 32.58 14.95 -8.14
C SER A 6 32.21 13.70 -7.35
N ALA A 7 33.09 13.21 -6.47
CA ALA A 7 32.82 12.06 -5.60
C ALA A 7 31.71 12.35 -4.57
N ALA A 8 31.72 13.55 -3.97
CA ALA A 8 30.67 13.96 -3.03
C ALA A 8 29.30 14.04 -3.70
N LYS A 9 29.22 14.50 -4.96
CA LYS A 9 27.96 14.58 -5.71
C LYS A 9 27.41 13.19 -6.06
N VAL A 10 28.28 12.23 -6.36
CA VAL A 10 27.91 10.82 -6.60
C VAL A 10 27.42 10.16 -5.31
N ALA A 11 28.14 10.32 -4.19
CA ALA A 11 27.75 9.75 -2.91
C ALA A 11 26.42 10.33 -2.37
N VAL A 12 26.17 11.63 -2.57
CA VAL A 12 24.88 12.26 -2.24
C VAL A 12 23.76 11.66 -3.09
N SER A 13 23.98 11.49 -4.40
CA SER A 13 23.00 10.89 -5.33
C SER A 13 22.66 9.44 -4.99
N GLU A 14 23.63 8.65 -4.54
CA GLU A 14 23.40 7.26 -4.13
C GLU A 14 22.59 7.17 -2.83
N ASN A 15 22.81 8.10 -1.89
CA ASN A 15 22.09 8.10 -0.63
C ASN A 15 20.62 8.54 -0.79
N THR A 16 20.33 9.50 -1.68
CA THR A 16 18.94 9.88 -1.99
C THR A 16 18.14 8.70 -2.55
N ALA A 17 18.75 7.92 -3.45
CA ALA A 17 18.11 6.72 -4.00
C ALA A 17 17.83 5.65 -2.93
N CYS A 18 18.72 5.52 -1.93
CA CYS A 18 18.50 4.61 -0.80
C CYS A 18 17.27 4.99 0.03
N TYR A 19 17.14 6.27 0.39
CA TYR A 19 16.01 6.76 1.17
C TYR A 19 14.69 6.72 0.38
N GLU A 20 14.72 7.05 -0.91
CA GLU A 20 13.56 6.93 -1.79
C GLU A 20 13.07 5.48 -1.89
N ASN A 21 14.00 4.53 -2.07
CA ASN A 21 13.67 3.10 -2.08
C ASN A 21 13.08 2.64 -0.75
N LEU A 22 13.61 3.11 0.37
CA LEU A 22 13.07 2.81 1.69
C LEU A 22 11.65 3.38 1.86
N ALA A 23 11.43 4.64 1.49
CA ALA A 23 10.12 5.27 1.56
C ALA A 23 9.10 4.49 0.70
N ASN A 24 9.45 4.18 -0.54
CA ASN A 24 8.62 3.34 -1.42
C ASN A 24 8.31 1.97 -0.81
N ALA A 25 9.28 1.32 -0.18
CA ALA A 25 9.07 0.03 0.47
C ALA A 25 8.07 0.13 1.64
N ILE A 26 8.15 1.20 2.44
CA ILE A 26 7.20 1.47 3.53
C ILE A 26 5.78 1.63 2.97
N ILE A 27 5.61 2.47 1.94
CA ILE A 27 4.30 2.70 1.32
C ILE A 27 3.73 1.41 0.72
N LEU A 28 4.54 0.66 -0.04
CA LEU A 28 4.13 -0.61 -0.63
C LEU A 28 3.72 -1.64 0.43
N GLN A 29 4.40 -1.67 1.57
CA GLN A 29 4.06 -2.56 2.67
C GLN A 29 2.72 -2.16 3.31
N ALA A 30 2.52 -0.86 3.58
CA ALA A 30 1.25 -0.34 4.11
C ALA A 30 0.07 -0.67 3.18
N VAL A 31 0.24 -0.53 1.86
CA VAL A 31 -0.78 -0.90 0.87
C VAL A 31 -1.10 -2.40 0.91
N LYS A 32 -0.09 -3.26 1.03
CA LYS A 32 -0.29 -4.72 1.14
C LYS A 32 -1.09 -5.08 2.39
N ASP A 33 -0.78 -4.47 3.52
CA ASP A 33 -1.46 -4.74 4.78
C ASP A 33 -2.88 -4.18 4.78
N TYR A 34 -3.11 -3.01 4.16
CA TYR A 34 -4.44 -2.44 3.99
C TYR A 34 -5.34 -3.35 3.14
N LYS A 35 -4.81 -3.80 2.00
CA LYS A 35 -5.48 -4.77 1.13
C LYS A 35 -5.86 -6.06 1.89
N ARG A 36 -4.97 -6.58 2.74
CA ARG A 36 -5.24 -7.77 3.58
C ARG A 36 -6.36 -7.51 4.59
N ALA A 37 -6.35 -6.36 5.27
CA ALA A 37 -7.39 -5.97 6.19
C ALA A 37 -8.76 -5.91 5.51
N LEU A 38 -8.85 -5.27 4.34
CA LEU A 38 -10.09 -5.20 3.55
C LEU A 38 -10.58 -6.57 3.09
N HIS A 39 -9.69 -7.47 2.66
CA HIS A 39 -10.08 -8.85 2.33
C HIS A 39 -10.64 -9.61 3.53
N ARG A 40 -10.05 -9.43 4.73
CA ARG A 40 -10.58 -10.03 5.97
C ARG A 40 -11.95 -9.46 6.34
N LEU A 41 -12.16 -8.15 6.17
CA LEU A 41 -13.46 -7.52 6.39
C LEU A 41 -14.51 -7.95 5.36
N GLY A 42 -14.11 -8.13 4.10
CA GLY A 42 -15.00 -8.67 3.07
C GLY A 42 -15.43 -10.13 3.32
N ALA A 43 -14.62 -10.90 4.07
CA ALA A 43 -14.95 -12.26 4.49
C ALA A 43 -15.75 -12.31 5.80
N ASN A 44 -15.37 -11.48 6.78
CA ASN A 44 -16.07 -11.34 8.06
C ASN A 44 -16.16 -9.85 8.44
N PRO A 45 -17.31 -9.19 8.19
CA PRO A 45 -17.51 -7.80 8.52
C PRO A 45 -17.46 -7.47 10.01
N LYS A 46 -17.48 -8.46 10.92
CA LYS A 46 -17.41 -8.26 12.39
C LYS A 46 -16.01 -8.48 12.96
N ASN A 47 -15.01 -8.69 12.12
CA ASN A 47 -13.63 -8.90 12.55
C ASN A 47 -13.04 -7.59 13.12
N ARG A 48 -12.99 -7.48 14.46
CA ARG A 48 -12.49 -6.29 15.16
C ARG A 48 -11.02 -6.00 14.86
N ASP A 49 -10.17 -7.02 14.81
CA ASP A 49 -8.74 -6.84 14.51
C ASP A 49 -8.55 -6.24 13.11
N ALA A 50 -9.32 -6.72 12.14
CA ALA A 50 -9.26 -6.20 10.78
C ALA A 50 -9.82 -4.76 10.67
N MET A 51 -10.83 -4.39 11.47
CA MET A 51 -11.30 -3.00 11.55
C MET A 51 -10.24 -2.09 12.15
N HIS A 52 -9.66 -2.49 13.29
CA HIS A 52 -8.60 -1.70 13.93
C HIS A 52 -7.37 -1.55 13.04
N GLU A 53 -6.99 -2.59 12.29
CA GLU A 53 -5.89 -2.50 11.34
C GLU A 53 -6.21 -1.59 10.15
N LYS A 54 -7.42 -1.67 9.59
CA LYS A 54 -7.90 -0.74 8.56
C LYS A 54 -7.79 0.72 9.04
N GLU A 55 -8.35 1.02 10.21
CA GLU A 55 -8.35 2.37 10.78
C GLU A 55 -6.93 2.88 11.08
N ARG A 56 -6.05 2.01 11.60
CA ARG A 56 -4.65 2.37 11.85
C ARG A 56 -3.93 2.74 10.56
N LEU A 57 -4.19 2.02 9.47
CA LEU A 57 -3.55 2.25 8.17
C LEU A 57 -4.11 3.51 7.51
N GLU A 58 -5.41 3.77 7.61
CA GLU A 58 -6.02 5.03 7.14
C GLU A 58 -5.43 6.24 7.87
N ARG A 59 -5.29 6.16 9.20
CA ARG A 59 -4.58 7.18 9.97
C ARG A 59 -3.12 7.36 9.54
N PHE A 60 -2.43 6.27 9.15
CA PHE A 60 -1.07 6.37 8.63
C PHE A 60 -1.03 7.09 7.29
N PHE A 61 -1.90 6.75 6.33
CA PHE A 61 -1.95 7.39 5.02
C PHE A 61 -2.29 8.89 5.10
N HIS A 62 -3.11 9.30 6.08
CA HIS A 62 -3.42 10.71 6.34
C HIS A 62 -2.47 11.39 7.34
N SER A 63 -1.36 10.74 7.70
CA SER A 63 -0.42 11.31 8.66
C SER A 63 0.62 12.23 7.98
N PRO A 64 1.14 13.24 8.69
CA PRO A 64 2.27 14.03 8.20
C PRO A 64 3.52 13.19 7.88
N TRP A 65 3.63 12.01 8.50
CA TRP A 65 4.72 11.10 8.20
C TRP A 65 4.60 10.46 6.82
N TYR A 66 3.38 10.17 6.36
CA TYR A 66 3.16 9.70 5.00
C TYR A 66 3.51 10.80 3.98
N GLU A 67 3.11 12.05 4.23
CA GLU A 67 3.48 13.21 3.40
C GLU A 67 5.00 13.43 3.33
N ALA A 68 5.73 13.11 4.41
CA ALA A 68 7.19 13.15 4.42
C ALA A 68 7.85 12.02 3.62
N LEU A 69 7.14 10.91 3.38
CA LEU A 69 7.65 9.74 2.65
C LEU A 69 7.29 9.80 1.15
N THR A 70 6.20 10.44 0.77
CA THR A 70 5.72 10.44 -0.61
C THR A 70 4.75 11.59 -0.91
N ASP A 71 4.80 12.07 -2.16
CA ASP A 71 3.84 13.07 -2.71
C ASP A 71 2.56 12.41 -3.27
N LEU A 72 2.39 11.10 -3.13
CA LEU A 72 1.21 10.40 -3.61
C LEU A 72 -0.04 10.80 -2.82
N ASP A 73 -1.09 11.21 -3.52
CA ASP A 73 -2.40 11.51 -2.91
C ASP A 73 -2.96 10.30 -2.13
N ALA A 74 -3.10 10.49 -0.81
CA ALA A 74 -3.52 9.43 0.12
C ALA A 74 -4.95 8.94 -0.16
N ASP A 75 -5.88 9.85 -0.45
CA ASP A 75 -7.27 9.52 -0.70
C ASP A 75 -7.41 8.69 -1.98
N ARG A 76 -6.75 9.13 -3.05
CA ARG A 76 -6.71 8.37 -4.32
C ARG A 76 -6.06 7.00 -4.15
N LEU A 77 -5.02 6.88 -3.34
CA LEU A 77 -4.39 5.60 -3.04
C LEU A 77 -5.36 4.66 -2.31
N ILE A 78 -6.03 5.16 -1.27
CA ILE A 78 -7.00 4.38 -0.49
C ILE A 78 -8.16 3.91 -1.37
N GLU A 79 -8.78 4.82 -2.12
CA GLU A 79 -9.88 4.53 -3.03
C GLU A 79 -9.49 3.47 -4.06
N GLY A 80 -8.32 3.63 -4.69
CA GLY A 80 -7.82 2.66 -5.67
C GLY A 80 -7.58 1.27 -5.08
N VAL A 81 -7.11 1.17 -3.83
CA VAL A 81 -6.94 -0.13 -3.15
C VAL A 81 -8.29 -0.75 -2.82
N GLN A 82 -9.24 0.03 -2.31
CA GLN A 82 -10.59 -0.45 -2.01
C GLN A 82 -11.28 -0.97 -3.27
N GLU A 83 -11.22 -0.22 -4.37
CA GLU A 83 -11.79 -0.63 -5.66
C GLU A 83 -11.19 -1.94 -6.15
N ARG A 84 -9.84 -2.07 -6.13
CA ARG A 84 -9.16 -3.31 -6.51
C ARG A 84 -9.59 -4.50 -5.67
N VAL A 85 -9.77 -4.33 -4.35
CA VAL A 85 -10.25 -5.39 -3.46
C VAL A 85 -11.67 -5.82 -3.83
N LEU A 86 -12.57 -4.86 -4.13
CA LEU A 86 -13.94 -5.16 -4.58
C LEU A 86 -13.94 -5.93 -5.90
N GLN A 87 -13.14 -5.50 -6.88
CA GLN A 87 -12.99 -6.18 -8.16
C GLN A 87 -12.45 -7.62 -7.99
N GLU A 88 -11.44 -7.80 -7.13
CA GLU A 88 -10.89 -9.13 -6.80
C GLU A 88 -11.93 -10.04 -6.14
N ALA A 89 -12.69 -9.51 -5.18
CA ALA A 89 -13.76 -10.25 -4.52
C ALA A 89 -14.87 -10.66 -5.52
N ALA A 90 -15.25 -9.77 -6.43
CA ALA A 90 -16.21 -10.07 -7.49
C ALA A 90 -15.71 -11.18 -8.44
N LYS A 91 -14.44 -11.11 -8.87
CA LYS A 91 -13.80 -12.15 -9.69
C LYS A 91 -13.80 -13.51 -8.98
N ARG A 92 -13.47 -13.55 -7.68
CA ARG A 92 -13.48 -14.77 -6.86
C ARG A 92 -14.88 -15.38 -6.74
N ARG A 93 -15.91 -14.54 -6.56
CA ARG A 93 -17.32 -14.99 -6.51
C ARG A 93 -17.77 -15.59 -7.84
N LYS A 94 -17.45 -14.94 -8.97
CA LYS A 94 -17.75 -15.46 -10.32
C LYS A 94 -17.09 -16.82 -10.57
N LYS A 95 -15.80 -16.99 -10.23
CA LYS A 95 -15.09 -18.27 -10.37
C LYS A 95 -15.70 -19.39 -9.53
N LYS A 96 -16.17 -19.09 -8.32
CA LYS A 96 -16.83 -20.08 -7.45
C LYS A 96 -18.19 -20.53 -8.02
N ALA A 97 -18.92 -19.62 -8.66
CA ALA A 97 -20.20 -19.93 -9.30
C ALA A 97 -20.02 -20.82 -10.55
N THR A 98 -19.02 -20.54 -11.40
CA THR A 98 -18.76 -21.35 -12.61
C THR A 98 -18.18 -22.73 -12.29
N GLY A 99 -17.31 -22.84 -11.29
CA GLY A 99 -16.74 -24.13 -10.87
C GLY A 99 -17.76 -25.07 -10.21
N LYS A 100 -18.80 -24.53 -9.55
CA LYS A 100 -19.87 -25.33 -8.92
C LYS A 100 -20.89 -25.87 -9.95
N ALA A 101 -20.98 -25.27 -11.13
CA ALA A 101 -21.90 -25.71 -12.19
C ALA A 101 -21.35 -26.86 -13.07
N SER A 102 -20.10 -27.29 -12.84
CA SER A 102 -19.40 -28.27 -13.67
C SER A 102 -19.11 -29.60 -12.93
N GLY A 103 -19.67 -29.81 -11.74
CA GLY A 103 -19.40 -30.98 -10.89
C GLY A 103 -20.67 -31.53 -10.25
#